data_AF-K6ZTC8-F1
#
_entry.id   AF-K6ZTC8-F1
#
_cell.length_a   1.000
_cell.length_b   1.000
_cell.length_c   1.000
_cell.angle_alpha   90.00
_cell.angle_beta   90.00
_cell.angle_gamma   90.00
#
_symmetry.space_group_name_H-M   'P 1'
#
loop_
_entity.id
_entity.type
_entity.pdbx_description
1 polymer ?
#
loop_
_entity_poly.entity_id
_entity_poly.type
_entity_poly.pdbx_seq_one_letter_code
_entity_poly.pdbx_strand_id
1 'polypeptide(L)'
;MTDIQELYALMCHYDFWDKSGKELGFKNVANSLVALKDKVLQNELSEVISILIERLAIREFDMPMVDNPIVDSSPLKMHVRYAKEHILVAFGDSTFVKKSSSREGVLHIAEANTELLFVTLDKCEKQFSATTMYHDYAISPTLFHWQTQNSARPTSGRGLGYIKQKDNQKTILLFVREKGKDENGRTMGFVNFGPVDFVKSEGSQPMNITWKLKHPMPAYLWNETAKLAVG
;
A
#
# COMPACT_ATOMS: atom_id res chain seq x y z
N MET A 1 23.96 6.51 8.85
CA MET A 1 22.95 6.37 7.78
C MET A 1 21.98 7.53 7.97
N THR A 2 21.40 8.08 6.92
CA THR A 2 20.26 9.00 7.06
C THR A 2 19.02 8.20 7.50
N ASP A 3 18.02 8.85 8.07
CA ASP A 3 16.77 8.20 8.51
C ASP A 3 16.10 7.39 7.36
N ILE A 4 16.16 7.91 6.14
CA ILE A 4 15.66 7.22 4.94
C ILE A 4 16.49 5.97 4.61
N GLN A 5 17.82 6.03 4.74
CA GLN A 5 18.68 4.86 4.51
C GLN A 5 18.40 3.74 5.53
N GLU A 6 18.07 4.10 6.78
CA GLU A 6 17.69 3.13 7.80
C GLU A 6 16.36 2.45 7.47
N LEU A 7 15.37 3.21 6.95
CA LEU A 7 14.12 2.65 6.45
C LEU A 7 14.35 1.69 5.28
N TYR A 8 15.16 2.07 4.29
CA TYR A 8 15.48 1.18 3.16
C TYR A 8 16.23 -0.08 3.61
N ALA A 9 17.15 0.05 4.57
CA ALA A 9 17.84 -1.10 5.14
C ALA A 9 16.85 -2.06 5.85
N LEU A 10 15.86 -1.52 6.55
CA LEU A 10 14.82 -2.32 7.20
C LEU A 10 13.84 -2.94 6.18
N MET A 11 13.49 -2.25 5.10
CA MET A 11 12.72 -2.83 3.99
C MET A 11 13.47 -4.02 3.37
N CYS A 12 14.76 -3.85 3.10
CA CYS A 12 15.62 -4.91 2.59
C CYS A 12 15.72 -6.09 3.57
N HIS A 13 15.81 -5.83 4.88
CA HIS A 13 15.72 -6.89 5.88
C HIS A 13 14.44 -7.73 5.68
N TYR A 14 13.28 -7.09 5.54
CA TYR A 14 12.03 -7.81 5.35
C TYR A 14 11.94 -8.57 4.01
N ASP A 15 12.61 -8.11 2.95
CA ASP A 15 12.65 -8.83 1.67
C ASP A 15 13.32 -10.21 1.78
N PHE A 16 14.39 -10.31 2.57
CA PHE A 16 15.13 -11.56 2.72
C PHE A 16 14.63 -12.44 3.86
N TRP A 17 14.18 -11.82 4.95
CA TRP A 17 13.93 -12.53 6.20
C TRP A 17 12.44 -12.75 6.51
N ASP A 18 11.57 -11.88 6.00
CA ASP A 18 10.11 -11.86 6.24
C ASP A 18 9.69 -12.00 7.73
N LYS A 19 10.59 -11.67 8.66
CA LYS A 19 10.42 -11.80 10.12
C LYS A 19 11.07 -10.62 10.80
N SER A 20 10.67 -10.33 12.03
CA SER A 20 11.37 -9.30 12.81
C SER A 20 12.79 -9.75 13.14
N GLY A 21 13.73 -8.81 13.22
CA GLY A 21 15.10 -9.12 13.60
C GLY A 21 15.22 -9.73 14.99
N LYS A 22 14.35 -9.32 15.92
CA LYS A 22 14.26 -9.92 17.26
C LYS A 22 13.89 -11.41 17.21
N GLU A 23 12.94 -11.80 16.38
CA GLU A 23 12.54 -13.21 16.20
C GLU A 23 13.69 -14.06 15.66
N LEU A 24 14.53 -13.47 14.81
CA LEU A 24 15.69 -14.14 14.20
C LEU A 24 16.97 -14.04 15.03
N GLY A 25 16.94 -13.36 16.18
CA GLY A 25 18.12 -13.18 17.04
C GLY A 25 19.14 -12.18 16.52
N PHE A 26 18.81 -11.37 15.51
CA PHE A 26 19.67 -10.29 15.06
C PHE A 26 19.67 -9.12 16.05
N LYS A 27 20.84 -8.51 16.26
CA LYS A 27 20.99 -7.39 17.22
C LYS A 27 20.44 -6.06 16.69
N ASN A 28 20.59 -5.84 15.38
CA ASN A 28 20.13 -4.65 14.66
C ASN A 28 20.05 -4.95 13.15
N VAL A 29 19.48 -4.02 12.38
CA VAL A 29 19.32 -4.16 10.92
C VAL A 29 20.66 -4.44 10.25
N ALA A 30 21.72 -3.71 10.59
CA ALA A 30 23.04 -3.90 9.99
C ALA A 30 23.56 -5.34 10.16
N ASN A 31 23.38 -5.94 11.35
CA ASN A 31 23.78 -7.32 11.61
C ASN A 31 23.02 -8.34 10.73
N SER A 32 21.72 -8.09 10.46
CA SER A 32 20.94 -8.93 9.55
C SER A 32 21.38 -8.81 8.08
N LEU A 33 21.83 -7.63 7.65
CA LEU A 33 22.32 -7.41 6.29
C LEU A 33 23.74 -7.95 6.09
N VAL A 34 24.56 -7.98 7.15
CA VAL A 34 25.87 -8.65 7.12
C VAL A 34 25.74 -10.14 6.84
N ALA A 35 24.62 -10.78 7.20
CA ALA A 35 24.39 -12.19 6.86
C ALA A 35 24.19 -12.41 5.34
N LEU A 36 23.93 -11.35 4.56
CA LEU A 36 23.88 -11.37 3.10
C LEU A 36 25.24 -11.09 2.45
N LYS A 37 26.33 -11.01 3.24
CA LYS A 37 27.68 -10.72 2.75
C LYS A 37 28.30 -11.95 2.08
N ASP A 38 27.74 -12.31 0.94
CA ASP A 38 28.28 -13.29 0.01
C ASP A 38 28.59 -12.61 -1.33
N LYS A 39 29.82 -12.78 -1.84
CA LYS A 39 30.28 -12.05 -3.04
C LYS A 39 29.51 -12.46 -4.29
N VAL A 40 29.14 -13.73 -4.42
CA VAL A 40 28.43 -14.23 -5.60
C VAL A 40 27.02 -13.66 -5.60
N LEU A 41 26.32 -13.76 -4.47
CA LEU A 41 24.99 -13.18 -4.29
C LEU A 41 24.98 -11.66 -4.54
N GLN A 42 25.97 -10.94 -4.02
CA GLN A 42 26.06 -9.49 -4.21
C GLN A 42 26.27 -9.09 -5.67
N ASN A 43 27.09 -9.85 -6.41
CA ASN A 43 27.30 -9.61 -7.84
C ASN A 43 26.01 -9.88 -8.63
N GLU A 44 25.37 -11.03 -8.41
CA GLU A 44 24.10 -11.37 -9.07
C GLU A 44 23.00 -10.34 -8.78
N LEU A 45 22.85 -9.92 -7.53
CA LEU A 45 21.89 -8.88 -7.15
C LEU A 45 22.19 -7.54 -7.83
N SER A 46 23.46 -7.17 -7.93
CA SER A 46 23.86 -5.91 -8.58
C SER A 46 23.56 -5.91 -10.07
N GLU A 47 23.80 -7.04 -10.76
CA GLU A 47 23.44 -7.22 -12.16
C GLU A 47 21.92 -7.14 -12.36
N VAL A 48 21.14 -7.87 -11.54
CA VAL A 48 19.68 -7.85 -11.61
C VAL A 48 19.13 -6.45 -11.34
N ILE A 49 19.62 -5.75 -10.31
CA ILE A 49 19.20 -4.38 -9.99
C ILE A 49 19.48 -3.43 -11.17
N SER A 50 20.66 -3.55 -11.79
CA SER A 50 21.03 -2.73 -12.95
C SER A 50 20.04 -2.94 -14.12
N ILE A 51 19.73 -4.20 -14.44
CA ILE A 51 18.75 -4.55 -15.48
C ILE A 51 17.35 -4.02 -15.12
N LEU A 52 16.94 -4.11 -13.85
CA LEU A 52 15.64 -3.61 -13.40
C LEU A 52 15.55 -2.09 -13.52
N ILE A 53 16.61 -1.37 -13.15
CA ILE A 53 16.69 0.09 -13.28
C ILE A 53 16.59 0.52 -14.74
N GLU A 54 17.32 -0.14 -15.65
CA GLU A 54 17.24 0.14 -17.10
C GLU A 54 15.85 -0.09 -17.69
N ARG A 55 15.07 -1.00 -17.09
CA ARG A 55 13.69 -1.32 -17.52
C ARG A 55 12.63 -0.45 -16.87
N LEU A 56 12.97 0.44 -15.94
CA LEU A 56 11.99 1.32 -15.29
C LEU A 56 11.37 2.27 -16.32
N ALA A 57 10.13 1.96 -16.70
CA ALA A 57 9.33 2.78 -17.62
C ALA A 57 8.39 3.76 -16.89
N ILE A 58 8.33 3.69 -15.55
CA ILE A 58 7.39 4.47 -14.73
C ILE A 58 8.07 5.75 -14.25
N ARG A 59 7.36 6.88 -14.37
CA ARG A 59 7.78 8.12 -13.73
C ARG A 59 7.44 8.07 -12.25
N GLU A 60 8.46 7.97 -11.42
CA GLU A 60 8.34 8.12 -9.97
C GLU A 60 8.35 9.61 -9.62
N PHE A 61 7.48 10.02 -8.71
CA PHE A 61 7.45 11.39 -8.20
C PHE A 61 6.99 11.39 -6.75
N ASP A 62 7.25 12.49 -6.04
CA ASP A 62 6.91 12.62 -4.63
C ASP A 62 5.40 12.60 -4.39
N MET A 63 5.00 12.09 -3.23
CA MET A 63 3.62 12.26 -2.78
C MET A 63 3.32 13.76 -2.58
N PRO A 64 2.12 14.22 -2.92
CA PRO A 64 1.74 15.60 -2.65
C PRO A 64 1.65 15.82 -1.13
N MET A 65 2.15 16.96 -0.67
CA MET A 65 2.12 17.36 0.74
C MET A 65 0.67 17.39 1.25
N VAL A 66 0.46 16.92 2.48
CA VAL A 66 -0.87 16.87 3.12
C VAL A 66 -0.89 17.49 4.52
N ASP A 67 0.13 18.27 4.87
CA ASP A 67 0.32 18.91 6.18
C ASP A 67 0.33 17.87 7.33
N ASN A 68 0.94 16.71 7.06
CA ASN A 68 1.06 15.61 8.00
C ASN A 68 2.52 15.15 8.02
N PRO A 69 3.31 15.56 9.03
CA PRO A 69 4.76 15.35 9.03
C PRO A 69 5.19 13.89 8.82
N ILE A 70 4.44 12.91 9.35
CA ILE A 70 4.75 11.49 9.21
C ILE A 70 4.53 11.02 7.76
N VAL A 71 3.44 11.47 7.13
CA VAL A 71 3.13 11.13 5.74
C VAL A 71 4.07 11.86 4.79
N ASP A 72 4.32 13.14 5.05
CA ASP A 72 5.14 14.02 4.22
C ASP A 72 6.64 13.67 4.32
N SER A 73 7.09 13.01 5.39
CA SER A 73 8.45 12.45 5.53
C SER A 73 8.59 11.04 4.95
N SER A 74 7.51 10.42 4.46
CA SER A 74 7.54 9.04 3.99
C SER A 74 8.44 8.88 2.75
N PRO A 75 9.25 7.81 2.65
CA PRO A 75 10.08 7.57 1.48
C PRO A 75 9.31 7.02 0.27
N LEU A 76 8.00 6.78 0.41
CA LEU A 76 7.17 6.20 -0.65
C LEU A 76 6.88 7.24 -1.74
N LYS A 77 7.04 6.83 -2.99
CA LYS A 77 6.75 7.64 -4.18
C LYS A 77 5.39 7.29 -4.76
N MET A 78 4.82 8.23 -5.50
CA MET A 78 3.60 8.03 -6.27
C MET A 78 3.84 7.02 -7.39
N HIS A 79 2.84 6.17 -7.64
CA HIS A 79 2.78 5.20 -8.74
C HIS A 79 3.87 4.12 -8.75
N VAL A 80 4.67 4.04 -7.69
CA VAL A 80 5.60 2.94 -7.47
C VAL A 80 4.88 1.77 -6.79
N ARG A 81 5.29 0.56 -7.14
CA ARG A 81 4.78 -0.68 -6.53
C ARG A 81 5.66 -1.08 -5.35
N TYR A 82 5.03 -1.23 -4.18
CA TYR A 82 5.69 -1.64 -2.94
C TYR A 82 5.14 -2.97 -2.43
N ALA A 83 5.99 -3.81 -1.84
CA ALA A 83 5.51 -4.89 -1.00
C ALA A 83 4.70 -4.28 0.17
N LYS A 84 3.65 -4.98 0.64
CA LYS A 84 2.85 -4.50 1.78
C LYS A 84 3.74 -4.20 2.98
N GLU A 85 4.73 -5.05 3.23
CA GLU A 85 5.67 -4.90 4.33
C GLU A 85 6.51 -3.62 4.23
N HIS A 86 6.91 -3.20 3.02
CA HIS A 86 7.63 -1.92 2.85
C HIS A 86 6.75 -0.72 3.22
N ILE A 87 5.46 -0.77 2.86
CA ILE A 87 4.51 0.28 3.25
C ILE A 87 4.37 0.31 4.79
N LEU A 88 4.30 -0.85 5.44
CA LEU A 88 4.20 -0.94 6.90
C LEU A 88 5.47 -0.45 7.61
N VAL A 89 6.65 -0.69 7.04
CA VAL A 89 7.92 -0.12 7.52
C VAL A 89 7.93 1.40 7.36
N ALA A 90 7.49 1.92 6.20
CA ALA A 90 7.47 3.36 5.93
C ALA A 90 6.58 4.15 6.90
N PHE A 91 5.56 3.51 7.48
CA PHE A 91 4.67 4.11 8.49
C PHE A 91 4.92 3.60 9.92
N GLY A 92 6.04 2.90 10.17
CA GLY A 92 6.47 2.48 11.49
C GLY A 92 5.65 1.36 12.16
N ASP A 93 4.66 0.80 11.47
CA ASP A 93 3.85 -0.31 12.02
C ASP A 93 4.66 -1.63 12.05
N SER A 94 5.54 -1.80 11.06
CA SER A 94 6.61 -2.79 11.09
C SER A 94 7.94 -2.13 11.47
N THR A 95 8.59 -2.67 12.49
CA THR A 95 9.88 -2.21 13.01
C THR A 95 10.84 -3.39 13.09
N PHE A 96 12.13 -3.13 13.27
CA PHE A 96 13.10 -4.22 13.47
C PHE A 96 12.74 -5.16 14.64
N VAL A 97 12.08 -4.63 15.68
CA VAL A 97 11.71 -5.38 16.89
C VAL A 97 10.41 -6.16 16.71
N LYS A 98 9.51 -5.69 15.85
CA LYS A 98 8.16 -6.22 15.71
C LYS A 98 7.69 -6.10 14.26
N LYS A 99 7.28 -7.22 13.67
CA LYS A 99 6.53 -7.26 12.42
C LYS A 99 5.06 -6.90 12.67
N SER A 100 4.48 -6.12 11.76
CA SER A 100 3.06 -5.81 11.78
C SER A 100 2.19 -7.08 11.78
N SER A 101 1.11 -7.04 12.56
CA SER A 101 0.06 -8.06 12.55
C SER A 101 -1.05 -7.75 11.54
N SER A 102 -0.92 -6.68 10.73
CA SER A 102 -1.95 -6.22 9.81
C SER A 102 -2.26 -7.24 8.70
N ARG A 103 -3.31 -8.03 8.93
CA ARG A 103 -3.87 -8.96 7.93
C ARG A 103 -4.98 -8.33 7.09
N GLU A 104 -5.64 -7.30 7.61
CA GLU A 104 -6.78 -6.65 6.97
C GLU A 104 -6.35 -5.75 5.80
N GLY A 105 -7.34 -5.39 4.97
CA GLY A 105 -7.20 -4.43 3.87
C GLY A 105 -7.18 -2.97 4.32
N VAL A 106 -7.25 -2.69 5.63
CA VAL A 106 -7.26 -1.33 6.17
C VAL A 106 -6.41 -1.31 7.44
N LEU A 107 -5.55 -0.31 7.59
CA LEU A 107 -4.74 -0.08 8.79
C LEU A 107 -4.81 1.37 9.22
N HIS A 108 -5.07 1.61 10.51
CA HIS A 108 -5.01 2.94 11.09
C HIS A 108 -3.65 3.20 11.75
N ILE A 109 -2.97 4.25 11.32
CA ILE A 109 -1.74 4.78 11.93
C ILE A 109 -2.16 5.92 12.87
N ALA A 110 -2.32 5.60 14.15
CA ALA A 110 -2.87 6.51 15.15
C ALA A 110 -2.04 7.80 15.31
N GLU A 111 -0.70 7.66 15.36
CA GLU A 111 0.22 8.79 15.54
C GLU A 111 0.15 9.81 14.40
N ALA A 112 -0.19 9.36 13.20
CA ALA A 112 -0.33 10.20 12.02
C ALA A 112 -1.76 10.62 11.72
N ASN A 113 -2.76 10.14 12.48
CA ASN A 113 -4.18 10.24 12.10
C ASN A 113 -4.43 9.81 10.63
N THR A 114 -3.77 8.72 10.21
CA THR A 114 -3.76 8.25 8.83
C THR A 114 -4.44 6.90 8.73
N GLU A 115 -5.20 6.66 7.67
CA GLU A 115 -5.67 5.32 7.28
C GLU A 115 -4.97 4.88 5.99
N LEU A 116 -4.41 3.68 6.00
CA LEU A 116 -3.84 3.02 4.82
C LEU A 116 -4.90 2.05 4.28
N LEU A 117 -5.33 2.27 3.04
CA LEU A 117 -6.27 1.41 2.33
C LEU A 117 -5.51 0.51 1.36
N PHE A 118 -5.59 -0.81 1.55
CA PHE A 118 -4.99 -1.83 0.69
C PHE A 118 -6.08 -2.52 -0.13
N VAL A 119 -6.14 -2.18 -1.42
CA VAL A 119 -7.20 -2.63 -2.34
C VAL A 119 -6.66 -3.63 -3.35
N THR A 120 -7.40 -4.72 -3.54
CA THR A 120 -7.16 -5.70 -4.62
C THR A 120 -8.36 -5.66 -5.56
N LEU A 121 -8.13 -5.36 -6.85
CA LEU A 121 -9.19 -5.15 -7.84
C LEU A 121 -9.85 -6.47 -8.28
N ASP A 122 -9.05 -7.40 -8.80
CA ASP A 122 -9.44 -8.75 -9.16
C ASP A 122 -9.43 -9.63 -7.90
N LYS A 123 -10.62 -9.81 -7.34
CA LYS A 123 -10.89 -10.82 -6.32
C LYS A 123 -11.24 -12.11 -7.06
N CYS A 124 -10.23 -12.84 -7.54
CA CYS A 124 -10.42 -14.07 -8.31
C CYS A 124 -11.56 -14.96 -7.76
N GLU A 125 -12.47 -15.34 -8.66
CA GLU A 125 -13.79 -15.98 -8.47
C GLU A 125 -13.85 -17.27 -7.65
N LYS A 126 -12.74 -17.85 -7.18
CA LYS A 126 -12.75 -19.21 -6.62
C LYS A 126 -13.48 -19.40 -5.28
N GLN A 127 -14.07 -18.35 -4.69
CA GLN A 127 -14.79 -18.46 -3.41
C GLN A 127 -16.07 -17.59 -3.24
N PHE A 128 -16.62 -16.96 -4.28
CA PHE A 128 -17.81 -16.09 -4.10
C PHE A 128 -18.91 -16.35 -5.13
N SER A 129 -20.16 -16.41 -4.66
CA SER A 129 -21.37 -16.53 -5.49
C SER A 129 -21.54 -15.29 -6.38
N ALA A 130 -22.07 -15.50 -7.58
CA ALA A 130 -22.19 -14.58 -8.73
C ALA A 130 -22.90 -13.22 -8.51
N THR A 131 -23.19 -12.83 -7.27
CA THR A 131 -23.89 -11.60 -6.89
C THR A 131 -23.00 -10.55 -6.21
N THR A 132 -21.67 -10.80 -6.08
CA THR A 132 -20.82 -10.07 -5.11
C THR A 132 -19.46 -9.63 -5.68
N MET A 133 -19.35 -9.38 -6.99
CA MET A 133 -18.04 -9.45 -7.66
C MET A 133 -17.22 -8.16 -7.82
N TYR A 134 -17.76 -6.95 -7.68
CA TYR A 134 -16.90 -5.74 -7.76
C TYR A 134 -17.25 -4.71 -6.69
N HIS A 135 -16.49 -4.72 -5.60
CA HIS A 135 -16.64 -3.75 -4.51
C HIS A 135 -15.72 -2.55 -4.62
N ASP A 136 -14.60 -2.69 -5.35
CA ASP A 136 -13.55 -1.67 -5.41
C ASP A 136 -13.12 -1.50 -6.88
N TYR A 137 -13.25 -0.31 -7.45
CA TYR A 137 -12.98 -0.06 -8.87
C TYR A 137 -12.70 1.41 -9.17
N ALA A 138 -11.99 1.67 -10.27
CA ALA A 138 -11.79 3.00 -10.78
C ALA A 138 -13.05 3.50 -11.52
N ILE A 139 -13.61 4.64 -11.09
CA ILE A 139 -14.77 5.28 -11.74
C ILE A 139 -14.29 6.14 -12.92
N SER A 140 -13.19 6.86 -12.73
CA SER A 140 -12.51 7.68 -13.74
C SER A 140 -11.04 7.79 -13.35
N PRO A 141 -10.14 8.37 -14.17
CA PRO A 141 -8.73 8.54 -13.80
C PRO A 141 -8.49 9.23 -12.45
N THR A 142 -9.46 9.98 -11.92
CA THR A 142 -9.35 10.72 -10.64
C THR A 142 -10.39 10.31 -9.59
N LEU A 143 -11.26 9.35 -9.87
CA LEU A 143 -12.30 8.90 -8.93
C LEU A 143 -12.21 7.39 -8.73
N PHE A 144 -12.25 6.95 -7.49
CA PHE A 144 -12.16 5.55 -7.11
C PHE A 144 -13.30 5.17 -6.17
N HIS A 145 -14.01 4.11 -6.53
CA HIS A 145 -15.00 3.48 -5.67
C HIS A 145 -14.31 2.51 -4.72
N TRP A 146 -14.60 2.62 -3.44
CA TRP A 146 -14.13 1.69 -2.42
C TRP A 146 -15.27 1.31 -1.48
N GLN A 147 -15.33 0.05 -1.09
CA GLN A 147 -16.30 -0.42 -0.12
C GLN A 147 -15.66 -0.75 1.23
N THR A 148 -16.28 -0.29 2.32
CA THR A 148 -15.78 -0.56 3.67
C THR A 148 -15.97 -2.02 4.08
N GLN A 149 -15.26 -2.47 5.12
CA GLN A 149 -15.67 -3.64 5.88
C GLN A 149 -17.04 -3.42 6.53
N ASN A 150 -17.78 -4.51 6.80
CA ASN A 150 -19.12 -4.47 7.43
C ASN A 150 -19.13 -3.80 8.81
N SER A 151 -17.99 -3.68 9.48
CA SER A 151 -17.89 -3.02 10.80
C SER A 151 -17.93 -1.50 10.73
N ALA A 152 -17.66 -0.88 9.58
CA ALA A 152 -17.78 0.57 9.42
C ALA A 152 -19.25 0.97 9.24
N ARG A 153 -19.64 2.09 9.85
CA ARG A 153 -20.99 2.66 9.76
C ARG A 153 -20.90 4.17 9.53
N PRO A 154 -21.85 4.78 8.79
CA PRO A 154 -21.81 6.22 8.51
C PRO A 154 -22.00 7.07 9.78
N THR A 155 -22.65 6.53 10.81
CA THR A 155 -23.00 7.26 12.03
C THR A 155 -22.00 7.10 13.18
N SER A 156 -21.01 6.21 13.08
CA SER A 156 -20.05 5.99 14.16
C SER A 156 -18.72 5.35 13.70
N GLY A 157 -17.70 5.43 14.56
CA GLY A 157 -16.41 4.77 14.36
C GLY A 157 -15.68 5.19 13.08
N ARG A 158 -15.03 4.23 12.41
CA ARG A 158 -14.24 4.49 11.19
C ARG A 158 -15.06 5.09 10.05
N GLY A 159 -16.29 4.64 9.85
CA GLY A 159 -17.15 5.11 8.75
C GLY A 159 -17.50 6.59 8.88
N LEU A 160 -17.87 7.03 10.09
CA LEU A 160 -18.05 8.45 10.40
C LEU A 160 -16.74 9.24 10.21
N GLY A 161 -15.61 8.64 10.60
CA GLY A 161 -14.28 9.23 10.39
C GLY A 161 -13.94 9.49 8.92
N TYR A 162 -14.39 8.63 8.00
CA TYR A 162 -14.24 8.83 6.55
C TYR A 162 -15.11 9.98 6.04
N ILE A 163 -16.38 10.05 6.48
CA ILE A 163 -17.30 11.12 6.08
C ILE A 163 -16.80 12.49 6.57
N LYS A 164 -16.27 12.54 7.80
CA LYS A 164 -15.72 13.74 8.43
C LYS A 164 -14.23 13.92 8.19
N GLN A 165 -13.68 13.37 7.10
CA GLN A 165 -12.24 13.37 6.82
C GLN A 165 -11.62 14.76 6.97
N LYS A 166 -12.24 15.77 6.32
CA LYS A 166 -11.75 17.16 6.34
C LYS A 166 -11.82 17.78 7.74
N ASP A 167 -12.95 17.64 8.41
CA ASP A 167 -13.16 18.20 9.76
C ASP A 167 -12.19 17.60 10.78
N ASN A 168 -11.87 16.32 10.63
CA ASN A 168 -10.98 15.58 11.52
C ASN A 168 -9.51 15.61 11.08
N GLN A 169 -9.18 16.33 10.00
CA GLN A 169 -7.83 16.35 9.40
C GLN A 169 -7.25 14.93 9.21
N LYS A 170 -8.09 13.99 8.78
CA LYS A 170 -7.72 12.60 8.61
C LYS A 170 -7.07 12.38 7.24
N THR A 171 -5.86 11.85 7.21
CA THR A 171 -5.21 11.47 5.95
C THR A 171 -5.65 10.07 5.53
N ILE A 172 -5.99 9.87 4.26
CA ILE A 172 -6.32 8.55 3.71
C ILE A 172 -5.37 8.29 2.55
N LEU A 173 -4.58 7.22 2.62
CA LEU A 173 -3.66 6.80 1.57
C LEU A 173 -4.18 5.54 0.89
N LEU A 174 -4.19 5.55 -0.45
CA LEU A 174 -4.73 4.46 -1.26
C LEU A 174 -3.61 3.67 -1.93
N PHE A 175 -3.55 2.37 -1.66
CA PHE A 175 -2.60 1.42 -2.23
C PHE A 175 -3.38 0.33 -2.97
N VAL A 176 -3.15 0.19 -4.27
CA VAL A 176 -3.97 -0.67 -5.15
C VAL A 176 -3.12 -1.72 -5.84
N ARG A 177 -3.61 -2.94 -5.93
CA ARG A 177 -3.05 -3.97 -6.80
C ARG A 177 -4.14 -4.60 -7.65
N GLU A 178 -3.73 -5.09 -8.80
CA GLU A 178 -4.58 -5.75 -9.78
C GLU A 178 -5.13 -7.04 -9.19
N LYS A 179 -4.27 -7.92 -8.69
CA LYS A 179 -4.63 -9.23 -8.14
C LYS A 179 -3.75 -9.58 -6.96
N GLY A 180 -4.14 -10.61 -6.20
CA GLY A 180 -3.36 -11.05 -5.02
C GLY A 180 -2.02 -11.67 -5.36
N LYS A 181 -1.95 -12.42 -6.47
CA LYS A 181 -0.79 -13.20 -6.90
C LYS A 181 -0.48 -12.95 -8.37
N ASP A 182 0.80 -12.91 -8.73
CA ASP A 182 1.21 -12.87 -10.14
C ASP A 182 1.04 -14.24 -10.82
N GLU A 183 1.37 -14.31 -12.11
CA GLU A 183 1.32 -15.52 -12.93
C GLU A 183 2.27 -16.65 -12.44
N ASN A 184 3.24 -16.30 -11.60
CA ASN A 184 4.18 -17.23 -10.97
C ASN A 184 3.79 -17.57 -9.51
N GLY A 185 2.61 -17.17 -9.05
CA GLY A 185 2.12 -17.43 -7.68
C GLY A 185 2.76 -16.54 -6.59
N ARG A 186 3.55 -15.53 -6.96
CA ARG A 186 4.20 -14.60 -6.03
C ARG A 186 3.22 -13.53 -5.58
N THR A 187 3.31 -13.10 -4.33
CA THR A 187 2.43 -12.05 -3.80
C THR A 187 2.70 -10.73 -4.52
N MET A 188 1.66 -10.13 -5.10
CA MET A 188 1.81 -8.82 -5.73
C MET A 188 1.80 -7.71 -4.68
N GLY A 189 2.75 -6.78 -4.84
CA GLY A 189 2.79 -5.51 -4.13
C GLY A 189 1.70 -4.55 -4.62
N PHE A 190 1.53 -3.46 -3.87
CA PHE A 190 0.54 -2.43 -4.14
C PHE A 190 1.19 -1.19 -4.76
N VAL A 191 0.53 -0.63 -5.75
CA VAL A 191 0.87 0.65 -6.36
C VAL A 191 0.32 1.77 -5.49
N ASN A 192 1.18 2.72 -5.13
CA ASN A 192 0.81 3.87 -4.33
C ASN A 192 0.05 4.91 -5.18
N PHE A 193 -1.26 5.08 -4.92
CA PHE A 193 -2.07 6.15 -5.52
C PHE A 193 -2.06 7.42 -4.67
N GLY A 194 -1.36 7.40 -3.53
CA GLY A 194 -1.18 8.54 -2.66
C GLY A 194 -2.45 8.92 -1.90
N PRO A 195 -2.50 10.17 -1.41
CA PRO A 195 -3.63 10.67 -0.64
C PRO A 195 -4.87 10.86 -1.49
N VAL A 196 -6.02 10.59 -0.86
CA VAL A 196 -7.34 10.73 -1.47
C VAL A 196 -8.28 11.57 -0.59
N ASP A 197 -9.21 12.26 -1.25
CA ASP A 197 -10.21 13.12 -0.62
C ASP A 197 -11.60 12.49 -0.71
N PHE A 198 -12.35 12.54 0.37
CA PHE A 198 -13.74 12.10 0.43
C PHE A 198 -14.62 12.94 -0.49
N VAL A 199 -15.43 12.26 -1.32
CA VAL A 199 -16.42 12.92 -2.19
C VAL A 199 -17.83 12.67 -1.68
N LYS A 200 -18.20 11.39 -1.56
CA LYS A 200 -19.53 10.97 -1.09
C LYS A 200 -19.50 9.54 -0.56
N SER A 201 -20.52 9.19 0.20
CA SER A 201 -20.79 7.81 0.61
C SER A 201 -22.26 7.45 0.45
N GLU A 202 -22.53 6.19 0.12
CA GLU A 202 -23.87 5.61 0.01
C GLU A 202 -23.91 4.26 0.74
N GLY A 203 -25.09 3.81 1.15
CA GLY A 203 -25.23 2.59 1.95
C GLY A 203 -24.84 2.78 3.43
N SER A 204 -24.71 1.68 4.16
CA SER A 204 -24.45 1.73 5.61
C SER A 204 -23.48 0.65 6.06
N GLN A 205 -23.79 -0.64 5.82
CA GLN A 205 -22.94 -1.77 6.20
C GLN A 205 -23.02 -2.85 5.12
N PRO A 206 -22.09 -2.88 4.15
CA PRO A 206 -20.95 -1.96 4.02
C PRO A 206 -21.33 -0.58 3.45
N MET A 207 -20.46 0.42 3.64
CA MET A 207 -20.56 1.72 3.00
C MET A 207 -19.81 1.70 1.66
N ASN A 208 -20.39 2.30 0.65
CA ASN A 208 -19.72 2.60 -0.62
C ASN A 208 -19.21 4.04 -0.56
N ILE A 209 -17.90 4.24 -0.73
CA ILE A 209 -17.26 5.56 -0.67
C ILE A 209 -16.62 5.87 -2.02
N THR A 210 -16.88 7.07 -2.51
CA THR A 210 -16.15 7.64 -3.64
C THR A 210 -15.01 8.50 -3.11
N TRP A 211 -13.79 8.12 -3.47
CA TRP A 211 -12.55 8.85 -3.20
C TRP A 211 -12.11 9.61 -4.44
N LYS A 212 -11.66 10.85 -4.27
CA LYS A 212 -10.99 11.64 -5.31
C LYS A 212 -9.48 11.55 -5.12
N LEU A 213 -8.76 11.11 -6.14
CA LEU A 213 -7.31 11.07 -6.12
C LEU A 213 -6.74 12.48 -6.34
N LYS A 214 -5.66 12.82 -5.63
CA LYS A 214 -4.92 14.07 -5.88
C LYS A 214 -4.12 14.03 -7.18
N HIS A 215 -3.72 12.84 -7.64
CA HIS A 215 -3.10 12.62 -8.94
C HIS A 215 -3.84 11.55 -9.74
N PRO A 216 -4.00 11.72 -11.07
CA PRO A 216 -4.65 10.71 -11.89
C PRO A 216 -3.91 9.36 -11.84
N MET A 217 -4.66 8.27 -11.86
CA MET A 217 -4.11 6.91 -11.87
C MET A 217 -3.15 6.70 -13.06
N PRO A 218 -2.15 5.80 -12.92
CA PRO A 218 -1.33 5.38 -14.04
C PRO A 218 -2.19 4.78 -15.16
N ALA A 219 -1.90 5.15 -16.41
CA ALA A 219 -2.69 4.71 -17.57
C ALA A 219 -2.78 3.17 -17.70
N TYR A 220 -1.70 2.44 -17.34
CA TYR A 220 -1.70 0.99 -17.40
C TYR A 220 -2.71 0.38 -16.40
N LEU A 221 -2.86 0.95 -15.21
CA LEU A 221 -3.83 0.51 -14.21
C LEU A 221 -5.25 0.91 -14.56
N TRP A 222 -5.45 2.09 -15.17
CA TRP A 222 -6.74 2.49 -15.69
C TRP A 222 -7.29 1.48 -16.71
N ASN A 223 -6.45 1.06 -17.66
CA ASN A 223 -6.84 0.09 -18.68
C ASN A 223 -7.22 -1.28 -18.07
N GLU A 224 -6.49 -1.74 -17.05
CA GLU A 224 -6.83 -2.98 -16.34
C GLU A 224 -8.12 -2.83 -15.52
N THR A 225 -8.33 -1.71 -14.83
CA THR A 225 -9.59 -1.44 -14.10
C THR A 225 -10.79 -1.32 -15.03
N ALA A 226 -10.63 -0.70 -16.20
CA ALA A 226 -11.70 -0.52 -17.18
C ALA A 226 -12.12 -1.85 -17.82
N LYS A 227 -11.17 -2.76 -18.07
CA LYS A 227 -11.48 -4.13 -18.53
C LYS A 227 -12.30 -4.90 -17.49
N LEU A 228 -11.93 -4.79 -16.21
CA LEU A 228 -12.64 -5.44 -15.11
C LEU A 228 -14.04 -4.84 -14.85
N ALA A 229 -14.27 -3.57 -15.18
CA ALA A 229 -15.56 -2.92 -15.00
C ALA A 229 -16.61 -3.25 -16.08
N VAL A 230 -16.19 -3.84 -17.21
CA VAL A 230 -17.04 -4.12 -18.39
C VAL A 230 -17.36 -5.62 -18.52
N GLY A 231 -16.75 -6.48 -17.70
CA GLY A 231 -16.99 -7.93 -17.66
C GLY A 231 -17.74 -8.38 -16.43
#